data_AF-A0A183FZJ2-F1
#
_entry.id   AF-A0A183FZJ2-F1
#
_cell.length_a   1.000
_cell.length_b   1.000
_cell.length_c   1.000
_cell.angle_alpha   90.00
_cell.angle_beta   90.00
_cell.angle_gamma   90.00
#
_symmetry.space_group_name_H-M   'P 1'
#
loop_
_entity.id
_entity.type
_entity.pdbx_description
1 polymer ?
#
loop_
_entity_poly.entity_id
_entity_poly.type
_entity_poly.pdbx_seq_one_letter_code
_entity_poly.pdbx_strand_id
1 'polypeptide(L)'
;MDDTLATALIVGYEDTELRPGVYIVDVLKDRIQEGSTNSEWRRFGEKLAQHVVSRRQNAVLVSTHCLEHFLVNDVERSDALNSASFYHEGRRYLVTSLQPRNLERTLPDIMESGEFVFGLNVWLCFFGEAETCDAKVLCDGDDTTFVLEMKRVISNLHVLAQIELTIELIAAISDGCEMLWFNPK
;
A
#
# COMPACT_ATOMS: atom_id res chain seq x y z
N MET A 1 -33.15 -5.25 -14.91
CA MET A 1 -32.16 -4.18 -15.14
C MET A 1 -31.65 -3.81 -13.77
N ASP A 2 -30.57 -4.46 -13.35
CA ASP A 2 -29.82 -4.04 -12.17
C ASP A 2 -28.56 -3.34 -12.69
N ASP A 3 -28.67 -2.02 -12.86
CA ASP A 3 -27.49 -1.15 -12.91
C ASP A 3 -26.92 -1.10 -11.50
N THR A 4 -26.13 -2.12 -11.16
CA THR A 4 -25.19 -2.01 -10.06
C THR A 4 -24.16 -0.99 -10.55
N LEU A 5 -24.36 0.28 -10.20
CA LEU A 5 -23.32 1.30 -10.32
C LEU A 5 -22.14 0.79 -9.51
N ALA A 6 -21.20 0.12 -10.19
CA ALA A 6 -19.91 -0.23 -9.64
C ALA A 6 -19.32 1.09 -9.16
N THR A 7 -19.32 1.28 -7.84
CA THR A 7 -18.79 2.49 -7.24
C THR A 7 -17.29 2.34 -7.31
N ALA A 8 -16.63 3.17 -8.11
CA ALA A 8 -15.19 3.13 -8.26
C ALA A 8 -14.50 3.15 -6.89
N LEU A 9 -13.45 2.35 -6.73
CA LEU A 9 -12.69 2.29 -5.46
C LEU A 9 -12.17 3.66 -5.06
N ILE A 10 -11.65 4.40 -6.06
CA ILE A 10 -11.25 5.79 -5.93
C ILE A 10 -11.87 6.59 -7.07
N VAL A 11 -12.62 7.64 -6.72
CA VAL A 11 -13.30 8.50 -7.68
C VAL A 11 -12.33 9.07 -8.71
N GLY A 12 -12.59 8.82 -9.99
CA GLY A 12 -11.82 9.33 -11.12
C GLY A 12 -10.71 8.40 -11.62
N TYR A 13 -10.53 7.24 -10.99
CA TYR A 13 -9.69 6.16 -11.49
C TYR A 13 -10.56 4.98 -11.92
N GLU A 14 -10.10 4.26 -12.93
CA GLU A 14 -10.79 3.08 -13.44
C GLU A 14 -10.29 1.86 -12.71
N ASP A 15 -11.21 1.03 -12.24
CA ASP A 15 -10.91 -0.23 -11.59
C ASP A 15 -11.72 -1.36 -12.22
N THR A 16 -11.11 -2.54 -12.28
CA THR A 16 -11.75 -3.76 -12.77
C THR A 16 -11.54 -4.86 -11.74
N GLU A 17 -12.64 -5.49 -11.32
CA GLU A 17 -12.56 -6.66 -10.45
C GLU A 17 -12.03 -7.86 -11.26
N LEU A 18 -10.84 -8.36 -10.90
CA LEU A 18 -10.25 -9.54 -11.53
C LEU A 18 -10.90 -10.82 -10.99
N ARG A 19 -11.23 -10.81 -9.70
CA ARG A 19 -11.97 -11.84 -8.97
C ARG A 19 -12.49 -11.26 -7.65
N PRO A 20 -13.39 -11.96 -6.94
CA PRO A 20 -13.96 -11.46 -5.68
C PRO A 20 -12.91 -10.86 -4.73
N GLY A 21 -12.98 -9.56 -4.49
CA GLY A 21 -12.10 -8.85 -3.57
C GLY A 21 -10.69 -8.56 -4.09
N VAL A 22 -10.41 -8.70 -5.39
CA VAL A 22 -9.14 -8.29 -6.00
C VAL A 22 -9.42 -7.44 -7.23
N TYR A 23 -8.94 -6.21 -7.20
CA TYR A 23 -9.14 -5.22 -8.24
C TYR A 23 -7.82 -4.83 -8.87
N ILE A 24 -7.84 -4.60 -10.18
CA ILE A 24 -6.78 -3.86 -10.86
C ILE A 24 -7.24 -2.41 -10.99
N VAL A 25 -6.36 -1.46 -10.68
CA VAL A 25 -6.62 -0.03 -10.79
C VAL A 25 -5.63 0.56 -11.79
N ASP A 26 -6.18 1.17 -12.83
CA ASP A 26 -5.40 1.86 -13.85
C ASP A 26 -5.09 3.28 -13.39
N VAL A 27 -3.81 3.52 -13.07
CA VAL A 27 -3.33 4.79 -12.50
C VAL A 27 -2.89 5.75 -13.59
N LEU A 28 -2.25 5.26 -14.65
CA LEU A 28 -1.76 6.11 -15.75
C LEU A 28 -2.80 6.33 -16.84
N LYS A 29 -3.69 5.37 -17.09
CA LYS A 29 -4.54 5.31 -18.28
C LYS A 29 -3.70 5.43 -19.55
N ASP A 30 -4.17 6.23 -20.51
CA ASP A 30 -3.45 6.57 -21.73
C ASP A 30 -2.35 7.64 -21.54
N ARG A 31 -2.04 8.08 -20.31
CA ARG A 31 -1.10 9.18 -20.08
C ARG A 31 0.34 8.68 -20.05
N ILE A 32 1.17 9.22 -20.95
CA ILE A 32 2.62 9.07 -20.90
C ILE A 32 3.14 10.02 -19.81
N GLN A 33 3.78 9.49 -18.76
CA GLN A 33 4.45 10.29 -17.75
C GLN A 33 5.77 10.84 -18.29
N GLU A 34 5.72 12.03 -18.89
CA GLU A 34 6.91 12.80 -19.21
C GLU A 34 7.26 13.73 -18.04
N GLY A 35 8.36 13.37 -17.36
CA GLY A 35 9.05 14.10 -16.28
C GLY A 35 8.31 15.26 -15.61
N SER A 36 7.68 15.02 -14.45
CA SER A 36 7.44 16.08 -13.46
C SER A 36 6.98 15.52 -12.11
N THR A 37 7.23 16.31 -11.06
CA THR A 37 6.83 16.21 -9.64
C THR A 37 5.30 16.29 -9.39
N ASN A 38 4.50 15.95 -10.39
CA ASN A 38 3.02 15.97 -10.36
C ASN A 38 2.48 14.78 -11.17
N SER A 39 3.06 13.61 -10.92
CA SER A 39 2.67 12.35 -11.55
C SER A 39 1.20 11.99 -11.26
N GLU A 40 0.58 11.20 -12.14
CA GLU A 40 -0.76 10.62 -11.84
C GLU A 40 -0.72 9.73 -10.60
N TRP A 41 0.42 9.12 -10.32
CA TRP A 41 0.70 8.37 -9.11
C TRP A 41 0.60 9.26 -7.86
N ARG A 42 1.16 10.47 -7.89
CA ARG A 42 1.00 11.47 -6.82
C ARG A 42 -0.46 11.81 -6.59
N ARG A 43 -1.19 12.15 -7.66
CA ARG A 43 -2.63 12.47 -7.61
C ARG A 43 -3.46 11.31 -7.08
N PHE A 44 -3.09 10.09 -7.45
CA PHE A 44 -3.72 8.89 -6.92
C PHE A 44 -3.48 8.79 -5.41
N GLY A 45 -2.23 8.97 -4.98
CA GLY A 45 -1.86 8.99 -3.56
C GLY A 45 -2.59 10.06 -2.75
N GLU A 46 -2.86 11.23 -3.32
CA GLU A 46 -3.68 12.28 -2.68
C GLU A 46 -5.11 11.80 -2.44
N LYS A 47 -5.74 11.19 -3.45
CA LYS A 47 -7.11 10.65 -3.31
C LYS A 47 -7.16 9.43 -2.40
N LEU A 48 -6.14 8.57 -2.46
CA LEU A 48 -6.00 7.43 -1.56
C LEU A 48 -5.89 7.91 -0.11
N ALA A 49 -5.11 8.96 0.15
CA ALA A 49 -5.02 9.52 1.49
C ALA A 49 -6.35 10.07 1.99
N GLN A 50 -7.09 10.81 1.14
CA GLN A 50 -8.44 11.28 1.47
C GLN A 50 -9.38 10.11 1.78
N HIS A 51 -9.31 9.03 0.99
CA HIS A 51 -10.10 7.82 1.20
C HIS A 51 -9.80 7.18 2.56
N VAL A 52 -8.53 6.91 2.84
CA VAL A 52 -8.06 6.28 4.08
C VAL A 52 -8.44 7.13 5.31
N VAL A 53 -8.23 8.44 5.24
CA VAL A 53 -8.62 9.38 6.33
C VAL A 53 -10.13 9.40 6.53
N SER A 54 -10.92 9.45 5.45
CA SER A 54 -12.38 9.47 5.54
C SER A 54 -12.96 8.20 6.17
N ARG A 55 -12.30 7.06 5.93
CA ARG A 55 -12.65 5.75 6.51
C ARG A 55 -12.02 5.49 7.87
N ARG A 56 -11.22 6.44 8.39
CA ARG A 56 -10.44 6.31 9.63
C ARG A 56 -9.57 5.07 9.65
N GLN A 57 -9.03 4.71 8.49
CA GLN A 57 -8.13 3.59 8.37
C GLN A 57 -6.74 3.97 8.86
N ASN A 58 -6.08 3.00 9.48
CA ASN A 58 -4.68 3.04 9.80
C ASN A 58 -3.86 2.45 8.64
N ALA A 59 -2.60 2.86 8.48
CA ALA A 59 -1.77 2.42 7.37
C ALA A 59 -0.37 1.98 7.82
N VAL A 60 0.16 0.97 7.14
CA VAL A 60 1.51 0.44 7.33
C VAL A 60 2.17 0.27 5.96
N LEU A 61 3.45 0.62 5.89
CA LEU A 61 4.31 0.40 4.74
C LEU A 61 5.19 -0.81 4.98
N VAL A 62 5.19 -1.77 4.05
CA VAL A 62 6.13 -2.89 4.03
C VAL A 62 7.12 -2.68 2.90
N SER A 63 8.42 -2.74 3.19
CA SER A 63 9.47 -2.52 2.18
C SER A 63 10.76 -3.27 2.48
N THR A 64 11.53 -3.63 1.45
CA THR A 64 12.95 -4.01 1.62
C THR A 64 13.89 -2.82 1.72
N HIS A 65 13.39 -1.61 1.45
CA HIS A 65 14.14 -0.36 1.46
C HIS A 65 13.78 0.49 2.67
N CYS A 66 14.76 1.22 3.20
CA CYS A 66 14.49 2.23 4.21
C CYS A 66 13.90 3.47 3.53
N LEU A 67 12.57 3.54 3.49
CA LEU A 67 11.82 4.65 2.89
C LEU A 67 11.60 5.82 3.86
N GLU A 68 12.45 5.93 4.89
CA GLU A 68 12.38 6.96 5.94
C GLU A 68 12.36 8.38 5.38
N HIS A 69 13.03 8.63 4.25
CA HIS A 69 13.07 9.95 3.60
C HIS A 69 11.68 10.48 3.18
N PHE A 70 10.70 9.62 2.92
CA PHE A 70 9.30 10.03 2.68
C PHE A 70 8.51 10.29 3.98
N LEU A 71 9.02 9.77 5.10
CA LEU A 71 8.42 9.89 6.43
C LEU A 71 8.96 11.10 7.20
N VAL A 72 10.05 11.70 6.73
CA VAL A 72 10.72 12.83 7.40
C VAL A 72 10.04 14.15 7.03
N ASN A 73 8.94 14.45 7.70
CA ASN A 73 8.58 15.82 8.04
C ASN A 73 7.68 15.84 9.28
N ASP A 74 8.30 15.67 10.45
CA ASP A 74 8.02 16.43 11.67
C ASP A 74 8.85 15.85 12.82
N VAL A 75 9.96 16.53 13.16
CA VAL A 75 10.54 16.70 14.52
C VAL A 75 10.81 15.44 15.40
N GLU A 76 10.61 14.22 14.95
CA GLU A 76 10.89 13.02 15.77
C GLU A 76 11.82 12.07 15.02
N ARG A 77 13.12 12.34 15.15
CA ARG A 77 14.21 11.34 15.02
C ARG A 77 14.06 10.29 16.12
N SER A 78 12.99 9.52 16.06
CA SER A 78 12.73 8.35 16.88
C SER A 78 12.61 7.14 15.96
N ASP A 79 13.71 6.88 15.24
CA ASP A 79 13.90 5.83 14.24
C ASP A 79 13.88 4.38 14.80
N ALA A 80 13.11 4.12 15.87
CA ALA A 80 12.96 2.80 16.49
C ALA A 80 11.58 2.53 17.14
N LEU A 81 10.69 3.53 17.21
CA LEU A 81 9.39 3.34 17.89
C LEU A 81 8.29 2.84 16.94
N ASN A 82 8.29 3.29 15.67
CA ASN A 82 7.20 3.02 14.73
C ASN A 82 7.55 1.99 13.64
N SER A 83 8.69 1.31 13.76
CA SER A 83 9.13 0.30 12.80
C SER A 83 9.51 -1.00 13.48
N ALA A 84 9.30 -2.10 12.75
CA ALA A 84 9.74 -3.43 13.09
C ALA A 84 10.18 -4.15 11.81
N SER A 85 10.63 -5.40 11.93
CA SER A 85 11.04 -6.16 10.76
C SER A 85 10.88 -7.65 10.95
N PHE A 86 10.62 -8.35 9.86
CA PHE A 86 10.67 -9.81 9.78
C PHE A 86 11.65 -10.25 8.68
N TYR A 87 12.03 -11.52 8.72
CA TYR A 87 12.89 -12.12 7.70
C TYR A 87 12.11 -13.11 6.85
N HIS A 88 12.35 -13.10 5.55
CA HIS A 88 11.78 -14.06 4.62
C HIS A 88 12.71 -14.24 3.41
N GLU A 89 12.91 -15.48 2.96
CA GLU A 89 13.75 -15.81 1.79
C GLU A 89 15.14 -15.13 1.79
N GLY A 90 15.76 -15.03 2.97
CA GLY A 90 17.09 -14.43 3.13
C GLY A 90 17.13 -12.89 3.04
N ARG A 91 15.97 -12.23 2.98
CA ARG A 91 15.84 -10.77 2.97
C ARG A 91 15.16 -10.27 4.24
N ARG A 92 15.52 -9.06 4.65
CA ARG A 92 14.87 -8.34 5.75
C ARG A 92 13.79 -7.43 5.16
N TYR A 93 12.59 -7.54 5.68
CA TYR A 93 11.46 -6.67 5.35
C TYR A 93 11.19 -5.75 6.53
N LEU A 94 11.15 -4.45 6.25
CA LEU A 94 10.79 -3.42 7.22
C LEU A 94 9.29 -3.19 7.16
N VAL A 95 8.69 -3.07 8.34
CA VAL A 95 7.29 -2.75 8.54
C VAL A 95 7.25 -1.43 9.29
N THR A 96 6.65 -0.41 8.70
CA THR A 96 6.63 0.94 9.27
C THR A 96 5.21 1.45 9.39
N SER A 97 4.77 1.73 10.62
CA SER A 97 3.48 2.35 10.88
C SER A 97 3.49 3.80 10.40
N LEU A 98 2.50 4.16 9.57
CA LEU A 98 2.33 5.53 9.08
C LEU A 98 1.43 6.30 10.05
N GLN A 99 1.87 7.50 10.47
CA GLN A 99 1.09 8.31 11.40
C GLN A 99 -0.19 8.83 10.73
N PRO A 100 -1.39 8.59 11.29
CA PRO A 100 -2.66 9.02 10.68
C PRO A 100 -2.71 10.51 10.33
N ARG A 101 -2.16 11.36 11.21
CA ARG A 101 -2.09 12.82 11.01
C ARG A 101 -1.27 13.27 9.80
N ASN A 102 -0.40 12.40 9.28
CA ASN A 102 0.52 12.74 8.18
C ASN A 102 0.17 12.02 6.88
N LEU A 103 -0.87 11.19 6.83
CA LEU A 103 -1.21 10.36 5.66
C LEU A 103 -1.47 11.19 4.40
N GLU A 104 -2.14 12.33 4.53
CA GLU A 104 -2.40 13.26 3.42
C GLU A 104 -1.12 13.79 2.77
N ARG A 105 -0.02 13.79 3.50
CA ARG A 105 1.30 14.20 3.00
C ARG A 105 2.13 13.01 2.54
N THR A 106 2.18 11.94 3.32
CA THR A 106 3.12 10.82 3.09
C THR A 106 2.68 9.88 1.99
N LEU A 107 1.38 9.61 1.84
CA LEU A 107 0.91 8.68 0.80
C LEU A 107 1.16 9.19 -0.63
N PRO A 108 0.91 10.47 -0.98
CA PRO A 108 1.32 11.00 -2.29
C PRO A 108 2.80 10.79 -2.60
N ASP A 109 3.67 11.04 -1.61
CA ASP A 109 5.13 10.93 -1.78
C ASP A 109 5.57 9.46 -1.95
N ILE A 110 4.96 8.53 -1.19
CA ILE A 110 5.21 7.09 -1.35
C ILE A 110 4.72 6.61 -2.72
N MET A 111 3.51 7.00 -3.13
CA MET A 111 2.90 6.50 -4.37
C MET A 111 3.65 6.99 -5.62
N GLU A 112 4.24 8.19 -5.59
CA GLU A 112 5.08 8.73 -6.67
C GLU A 112 6.51 8.17 -6.68
N SER A 113 6.92 7.48 -5.62
CA SER A 113 8.27 6.92 -5.53
C SER A 113 8.52 5.87 -6.60
N GLY A 114 9.73 5.87 -7.18
CA GLY A 114 10.11 4.86 -8.16
C GLY A 114 10.07 3.44 -7.57
N GLU A 115 10.40 3.31 -6.29
CA GLU A 115 10.32 2.04 -5.56
C GLU A 115 8.90 1.48 -5.53
N PHE A 116 7.89 2.34 -5.30
CA PHE A 116 6.51 1.91 -5.35
C PHE A 116 6.04 1.67 -6.79
N VAL A 117 6.22 2.66 -7.69
CA VAL A 117 5.74 2.59 -9.09
C VAL A 117 6.25 1.35 -9.81
N PHE A 118 7.51 0.96 -9.61
CA PHE A 118 8.08 -0.23 -10.25
C PHE A 118 7.90 -1.53 -9.43
N GLY A 119 7.10 -1.50 -8.36
CA GLY A 119 6.79 -2.68 -7.55
C GLY A 119 8.03 -3.30 -6.88
N LEU A 120 9.01 -2.50 -6.46
CA LEU A 120 10.30 -2.95 -5.92
C LEU A 120 10.22 -3.42 -4.46
N ASN A 121 9.39 -4.44 -4.22
CA ASN A 121 9.08 -4.98 -2.90
C ASN A 121 8.55 -3.93 -1.92
N VAL A 122 7.63 -3.08 -2.39
CA VAL A 122 6.95 -2.08 -1.57
C VAL A 122 5.44 -2.35 -1.61
N TRP A 123 4.82 -2.40 -0.44
CA TRP A 123 3.38 -2.65 -0.30
C TRP A 123 2.78 -1.71 0.75
N LEU A 124 1.58 -1.20 0.48
CA LEU A 124 0.78 -0.44 1.43
C LEU A 124 -0.31 -1.34 2.00
N CYS A 125 -0.41 -1.41 3.31
CA CYS A 125 -1.42 -2.19 4.02
C CYS A 125 -2.32 -1.25 4.81
N PHE A 126 -3.64 -1.48 4.76
CA PHE A 126 -4.64 -0.67 5.47
C PHE A 126 -5.42 -1.52 6.47
N PHE A 127 -5.79 -0.90 7.58
CA PHE A 127 -6.46 -1.53 8.71
C PHE A 127 -7.60 -0.62 9.19
N GLY A 128 -8.68 -1.20 9.70
CA GLY A 128 -9.76 -0.41 10.31
C GLY A 128 -9.31 0.34 11.58
N GLU A 129 -10.05 1.38 11.98
CA GLU A 129 -9.74 2.21 13.17
C GLU A 129 -9.55 1.37 14.45
N ALA A 130 -10.31 0.28 14.58
CA ALA A 130 -10.28 -0.61 15.75
C ALA A 130 -9.13 -1.64 15.73
N GLU A 131 -8.45 -1.81 14.59
CA GLU A 131 -7.39 -2.79 14.42
C GLU A 131 -6.03 -2.22 14.83
N THR A 132 -5.18 -3.05 15.46
CA THR A 132 -3.82 -2.63 15.84
C THR A 132 -2.91 -2.64 14.62
N CYS A 133 -2.34 -1.49 14.29
CA CYS A 133 -1.40 -1.31 13.18
C CYS A 133 0.03 -0.96 13.65
N ASP A 134 0.31 -1.13 14.93
CA ASP A 134 1.65 -0.92 15.48
C ASP A 134 2.63 -1.95 14.90
N ALA A 135 3.70 -1.47 14.28
CA ALA A 135 4.63 -2.33 13.56
C ALA A 135 5.24 -3.42 14.46
N LYS A 136 5.49 -3.12 15.74
CA LYS A 136 6.05 -4.10 16.67
C LYS A 136 5.04 -5.18 16.98
N VAL A 137 3.79 -4.83 17.25
CA VAL A 137 2.72 -5.81 17.47
C VAL A 137 2.51 -6.68 16.22
N LEU A 138 2.50 -6.06 15.03
CA LEU A 138 2.36 -6.78 13.77
C LEU A 138 3.52 -7.76 13.52
N CYS A 139 4.71 -7.46 14.03
CA CYS A 139 5.91 -8.29 13.91
C CYS A 139 6.30 -9.03 15.20
N ASP A 140 5.43 -9.09 16.21
CA ASP A 140 5.75 -9.72 17.50
C ASP A 140 5.68 -11.25 17.37
N GLY A 141 6.70 -11.80 16.73
CA GLY A 141 6.77 -13.19 16.30
C GLY A 141 6.61 -13.35 14.79
N ASP A 142 7.35 -14.30 14.22
CA ASP A 142 7.34 -14.59 12.78
C ASP A 142 6.05 -15.29 12.28
N ASP A 143 5.15 -15.65 13.20
CA ASP A 143 3.91 -16.40 12.99
C ASP A 143 2.63 -15.56 13.19
N THR A 144 2.74 -14.23 13.28
CA THR A 144 1.54 -13.38 13.29
C THR A 144 0.80 -13.50 11.96
N THR A 145 -0.53 -13.37 11.99
CA THR A 145 -1.36 -13.41 10.76
C THR A 145 -0.84 -12.45 9.70
N PHE A 146 -0.44 -11.24 10.11
CA PHE A 146 0.14 -10.24 9.21
C PHE A 146 1.44 -10.72 8.56
N VAL A 147 2.42 -11.19 9.33
CA VAL A 147 3.70 -11.66 8.78
C VAL A 147 3.49 -12.87 7.88
N LEU A 148 2.61 -13.81 8.26
CA LEU A 148 2.29 -14.98 7.43
C LEU A 148 1.65 -14.58 6.08
N GLU A 149 0.74 -13.61 6.08
CA GLU A 149 0.16 -13.09 4.83
C GLU A 149 1.20 -12.37 3.96
N MET A 150 2.06 -11.53 4.56
CA MET A 150 3.12 -10.88 3.81
C MET A 150 4.12 -11.87 3.23
N LYS A 151 4.51 -12.91 3.97
CA LYS A 151 5.37 -14.01 3.46
C LYS A 151 4.71 -14.72 2.27
N ARG A 152 3.39 -14.96 2.32
CA ARG A 152 2.63 -15.54 1.19
C ARG A 152 2.63 -14.64 -0.04
N VAL A 153 2.44 -13.33 0.14
CA VAL A 153 2.52 -12.31 -0.92
C VAL A 153 3.90 -12.33 -1.57
N ILE A 154 4.96 -12.28 -0.76
CA ILE A 154 6.35 -12.24 -1.23
C ILE A 154 6.73 -13.52 -2.00
N SER A 155 6.36 -14.70 -1.50
CA SER A 155 6.69 -15.96 -2.18
C SER A 155 5.90 -16.19 -3.48
N ASN A 156 4.78 -15.51 -3.68
CA ASN A 156 3.88 -15.72 -4.82
C ASN A 156 3.71 -14.46 -5.66
N LEU A 157 4.77 -13.65 -5.81
CA LEU A 157 4.73 -12.44 -6.62
C LEU A 157 4.28 -12.67 -8.07
N HIS A 158 4.59 -13.85 -8.62
CA HIS A 158 4.21 -14.25 -9.96
C HIS A 158 2.70 -14.48 -10.14
N VAL A 159 1.96 -14.58 -9.03
CA VAL A 159 0.55 -14.95 -9.03
C VAL A 159 -0.22 -14.21 -7.93
N LEU A 160 0.16 -12.95 -7.67
CA LEU A 160 -0.46 -12.11 -6.64
C LEU A 160 -1.99 -12.12 -6.73
N ALA A 161 -2.52 -12.04 -7.95
CA ALA A 161 -3.95 -12.04 -8.20
C ALA A 161 -4.68 -13.30 -7.69
N GLN A 162 -4.01 -14.42 -7.39
CA GLN A 162 -4.62 -15.65 -6.85
C GLN A 162 -4.58 -15.74 -5.31
N ILE A 163 -3.93 -14.80 -4.63
CA ILE A 163 -3.75 -14.85 -3.17
C ILE A 163 -4.96 -14.25 -2.46
N GLU A 164 -5.67 -15.04 -1.66
CA GLU A 164 -6.69 -14.53 -0.73
C GLU A 164 -6.02 -13.98 0.53
N LEU A 165 -6.28 -12.70 0.79
CA LEU A 165 -5.73 -11.92 1.89
C LEU A 165 -6.85 -11.43 2.82
N THR A 166 -6.58 -11.46 4.13
CA THR A 166 -7.48 -10.90 5.14
C THR A 166 -7.17 -9.43 5.44
N ILE A 167 -5.95 -8.98 5.16
CA ILE A 167 -5.56 -7.57 5.15
C ILE A 167 -5.98 -6.87 3.86
N GLU A 168 -6.26 -5.57 3.95
CA GLU A 168 -6.35 -4.71 2.78
C GLU A 168 -4.93 -4.33 2.34
N LEU A 169 -4.60 -4.56 1.06
CA LEU A 169 -3.24 -4.37 0.55
C LEU A 169 -3.24 -3.78 -0.86
N ILE A 170 -2.37 -2.81 -1.10
CA ILE A 170 -2.07 -2.27 -2.42
C ILE A 170 -0.65 -2.65 -2.83
N ALA A 171 -0.53 -3.16 -4.07
CA ALA A 171 0.73 -3.52 -4.70
C ALA A 171 0.77 -2.96 -6.12
N ALA A 172 1.80 -2.19 -6.49
CA ALA A 172 2.00 -1.80 -7.88
C ALA A 172 2.34 -3.02 -8.76
N ILE A 173 1.92 -2.98 -10.02
CA ILE A 173 2.30 -3.95 -11.03
C ILE A 173 3.59 -3.46 -11.72
N SER A 174 4.46 -4.40 -12.09
CA SER A 174 5.82 -4.14 -12.59
C SER A 174 5.90 -3.31 -13.89
N ASP A 175 4.78 -2.95 -14.51
CA ASP A 175 4.73 -2.10 -15.71
C ASP A 175 4.69 -0.59 -15.41
N GLY A 176 4.45 -0.21 -14.14
CA GLY A 176 4.36 1.18 -13.71
C GLY A 176 3.08 1.90 -14.10
N CYS A 177 2.11 1.18 -14.68
CA CYS A 177 0.83 1.72 -15.14
C CYS A 177 -0.31 1.42 -14.17
N GLU A 178 -0.28 0.22 -13.59
CA GLU A 178 -1.39 -0.36 -12.86
C GLU A 178 -0.99 -0.74 -11.43
N MET A 179 -1.98 -0.93 -10.58
CA MET A 179 -1.81 -1.54 -9.26
C MET A 179 -2.90 -2.56 -8.98
N LEU A 180 -2.59 -3.54 -8.15
CA LEU A 180 -3.55 -4.44 -7.54
C LEU A 180 -3.98 -3.91 -6.18
N TRP A 181 -5.28 -3.94 -5.93
CA TRP A 181 -5.90 -3.66 -4.64
C TRP A 181 -6.63 -4.90 -4.14
N PHE A 182 -6.09 -5.47 -3.07
CA PHE A 182 -6.61 -6.64 -2.40
C PHE A 182 -7.51 -6.23 -1.25
N ASN A 183 -8.68 -6.85 -1.20
CA ASN A 183 -9.66 -6.74 -0.12
C ASN A 183 -9.94 -5.27 0.26
N PRO A 184 -10.34 -4.40 -0.68
CA PRO A 184 -10.72 -3.02 -0.35
C PRO A 184 -11.94 -3.05 0.58
N LYS A 185 -11.76 -2.67 1.85
CA LYS A 185 -12.81 -2.70 2.87
C LYS A 185 -13.42 -1.32 3.08
#